data_AF-A0A2V8IJI5-F1
#
_entry.id   AF-A0A2V8IJI5-F1
#
_cell.length_a   1.000
_cell.length_b   1.000
_cell.length_c   1.000
_cell.angle_alpha   90.00
_cell.angle_beta   90.00
_cell.angle_gamma   90.00
#
_symmetry.space_group_name_H-M   'P 1'
#
loop_
_entity.id
_entity.type
_entity.pdbx_description
1 polymer ?
#
loop_
_entity_poly.entity_id
_entity_poly.type
_entity_poly.pdbx_seq_one_letter_code
_entity_poly.pdbx_strand_id
1 'polypeptide(L)' 'MPDLIGKPADLVASRARNEGFRIGKVNYRKYPGVEPGVVIQQKPQAGYRLTKSDVVLLDVSQ' A
#
# COMPACT_ATOMS: atom_id res chain seq x y z
N MET A 1 -1.08 -1.05 11.09
CA MET A 1 -0.65 -1.06 9.68
C MET A 1 -0.15 -2.46 9.39
N PRO A 2 -0.85 -3.21 8.54
CA PRO A 2 -0.37 -4.51 8.09
C PRO A 2 0.88 -4.38 7.21
N ASP A 3 1.61 -5.48 7.02
CA ASP A 3 2.64 -5.57 5.99
C ASP A 3 2.00 -5.86 4.63
N LEU A 4 2.21 -4.94 3.70
CA LEU A 4 1.62 -4.87 2.38
C LEU A 4 2.69 -5.02 1.29
N ILE A 5 3.97 -5.03 1.66
CA ILE A 5 5.09 -5.20 0.73
C ILE A 5 5.00 -6.57 0.05
N GLY A 6 5.24 -6.60 -1.27
CA GLY A 6 5.14 -7.81 -2.09
C GLY A 6 3.71 -8.25 -2.41
N LYS A 7 2.69 -7.53 -1.93
CA LYS A 7 1.28 -7.83 -2.25
C LYS A 7 0.78 -7.00 -3.44
N PRO A 8 -0.22 -7.49 -4.18
CA PRO A 8 -0.87 -6.72 -5.23
C PRO A 8 -1.55 -5.47 -4.66
N ALA A 9 -1.24 -4.30 -5.21
CA ALA A 9 -1.77 -3.01 -4.74
C ALA A 9 -3.30 -2.95 -4.77
N ASP A 10 -3.93 -3.62 -5.75
CA ASP A 10 -5.38 -3.68 -5.86
C ASP A 10 -6.05 -4.43 -4.69
N LEU A 11 -5.49 -5.60 -4.32
CA LEU A 11 -5.95 -6.36 -3.16
C LEU A 11 -5.77 -5.58 -1.87
N VAL A 12 -4.64 -4.87 -1.75
CA VAL A 12 -4.34 -4.00 -0.61
C VAL A 12 -5.34 -2.86 -0.51
N ALA A 13 -5.63 -2.19 -1.63
CA ALA A 13 -6.60 -1.10 -1.68
C ALA A 13 -8.03 -1.55 -1.37
N SER A 14 -8.41 -2.74 -1.83
CA SER A 14 -9.71 -3.34 -1.53
C SER A 14 -9.84 -3.73 -0.05
N ARG A 15 -8.80 -4.34 0.54
CA ARG A 15 -8.78 -4.65 1.99
C ARG A 15 -8.83 -3.39 2.84
N ALA A 16 -8.02 -2.38 2.51
CA ALA A 16 -7.99 -1.12 3.24
C ALA A 16 -9.37 -0.44 3.24
N ARG A 17 -10.07 -0.42 2.09
CA ARG A 17 -11.45 0.09 2.01
C ARG A 17 -12.43 -0.72 2.89
N ASN A 18 -12.34 -2.04 2.87
CA ASN A 18 -13.19 -2.91 3.70
C ASN A 18 -12.94 -2.71 5.20
N GLU A 19 -11.70 -2.43 5.60
CA GLU A 19 -11.34 -2.13 7.00
C GLU A 19 -11.63 -0.67 7.39
N GLY A 20 -12.09 0.16 6.46
CA GLY A 20 -12.41 1.58 6.69
C GLY A 20 -11.19 2.49 6.73
N PHE A 21 -10.05 2.05 6.22
CA PHE A 21 -8.84 2.87 6.02
C PHE A 21 -8.88 3.60 4.68
N ARG A 22 -8.29 4.79 4.65
CA ARG A 22 -8.17 5.60 3.43
C ARG A 22 -6.78 5.42 2.83
N ILE A 23 -6.73 4.80 1.65
CA ILE A 23 -5.53 4.83 0.82
C ILE A 23 -5.48 6.20 0.17
N GLY A 24 -4.37 6.91 0.39
CA GLY A 24 -4.10 8.18 -0.25
C GLY A 24 -3.40 8.00 -1.57
N LYS A 25 -2.26 8.67 -1.71
CA LYS A 25 -1.50 8.68 -2.96
C LYS A 25 -0.78 7.35 -3.16
N VAL A 26 -1.03 6.74 -4.31
CA VAL A 26 -0.29 5.59 -4.83
C VAL A 26 0.72 6.13 -5.85
N ASN A 27 2.01 5.93 -5.58
CA ASN A 27 3.08 6.30 -6.50
C ASN A 27 3.50 5.08 -7.29
N TYR A 28 3.55 5.20 -8.60
CA TYR A 28 4.01 4.14 -9.48
C TYR A 28 5.47 4.37 -9.83
N ARG A 29 6.33 3.36 -9.65
CA ARG A 29 7.76 3.43 -9.96
C ARG A 29 8.18 2.19 -10.72
N LYS A 30 9.00 2.36 -11.75
CA LYS A 30 9.63 1.21 -12.41
C LYS A 30 10.59 0.53 -11.45
N TYR A 31 10.31 -0.73 -11.13
CA TYR A 31 11.15 -1.54 -10.27
C TYR A 31 11.55 -2.83 -11.02
N PRO A 32 12.77 -2.90 -11.57
CA PRO A 32 13.21 -4.06 -12.32
C PRO A 32 13.24 -5.30 -11.41
N GLY A 33 12.66 -6.41 -11.88
CA GLY A 33 12.60 -7.66 -11.14
C GLY A 33 11.37 -7.84 -10.23
N VAL A 34 10.44 -6.89 -10.22
CA VAL A 34 9.15 -7.01 -9.52
C VAL A 34 8.02 -6.87 -10.54
N GLU A 35 7.02 -7.75 -10.45
CA GLU A 35 5.85 -7.69 -11.35
C GLU A 35 5.12 -6.36 -11.18
N PRO A 36 4.57 -5.77 -12.27
CA PRO A 36 3.82 -4.52 -12.19
C PRO A 36 2.56 -4.69 -11.33
N GLY A 37 2.22 -3.65 -10.56
CA GLY A 37 1.07 -3.67 -9.65
C GLY A 37 1.37 -4.26 -8.26
N VAL A 38 2.63 -4.53 -7.94
CA VAL A 38 3.07 -5.02 -6.62
C VAL A 38 3.53 -3.86 -5.76
N VAL A 39 3.11 -3.84 -4.50
CA VAL A 39 3.56 -2.84 -3.52
C VAL A 39 5.02 -3.10 -3.19
N ILE A 40 5.88 -2.15 -3.55
CA ILE A 40 7.32 -2.17 -3.23
C ILE A 40 7.62 -1.41 -1.95
N GLN A 41 6.75 -0.47 -1.56
CA GLN A 41 6.92 0.29 -0.33
C GLN A 41 5.56 0.78 0.21
N GLN A 42 5.49 0.92 1.52
CA GLN A 42 4.32 1.48 2.20
C GLN A 42 4.74 2.52 3.24
N LYS A 43 3.87 3.50 3.48
CA LYS A 43 3.98 4.46 4.59
C LYS A 43 2.60 4.75 5.18
N PRO A 44 2.42 4.71 6.51
CA PRO A 44 3.38 4.35 7.57
C PRO A 44 3.96 2.92 7.46
N GLN A 45 5.02 2.60 8.21
CA GLN A 45 5.60 1.25 8.18
C GLN A 45 4.68 0.21 8.84
N ALA A 46 4.89 -1.06 8.51
CA ALA A 46 4.18 -2.17 9.16
C ALA A 46 4.34 -2.09 10.69
N GLY A 47 3.27 -2.42 11.41
CA GLY A 47 3.22 -2.30 12.87
C GLY A 47 2.82 -0.90 13.39
N TYR A 48 2.84 0.13 12.55
CA TYR A 48 2.36 1.46 12.96
C TYR A 48 0.86 1.45 13.27
N ARG A 49 0.42 2.12 14.34
CA ARG A 49 -1.00 2.24 14.68
C ARG A 49 -1.67 3.22 13.73
N LEU A 50 -2.56 2.73 12.88
CA LEU A 50 -3.36 3.55 11.98
C LEU A 50 -4.65 3.97 12.69
N THR A 51 -5.02 5.23 12.51
CA THR A 51 -6.34 5.75 12.82
C THR A 51 -7.16 5.92 11.54
N LYS A 52 -8.49 6.07 11.64
CA LYS A 52 -9.37 6.28 10.47
C LYS A 52 -9.06 7.58 9.70
N SER A 53 -8.37 8.50 10.35
CA SER A 53 -7.95 9.79 9.79
C SER A 53 -6.60 9.70 9.06
N ASP A 54 -5.85 8.62 9.29
CA ASP A 54 -4.52 8.47 8.70
C ASP A 54 -4.59 8.08 7.23
N VAL A 55 -3.66 8.63 6.47
CA VAL A 55 -3.54 8.40 5.03
C VAL A 55 -2.42 7.41 4.78
N VAL A 56 -2.75 6.30 4.13
CA VAL A 56 -1.76 5.30 3.71
C VAL A 56 -1.21 5.65 2.33
N LEU A 57 0.10 5.82 2.24
CA LEU A 57 0.84 6.01 1.01
C LEU A 57 1.44 4.68 0.56
N LEU A 58 1.33 4.38 -0.72
CA LEU A 58 1.88 3.16 -1.31
C LEU A 58 2.78 3.53 -2.47
N ASP A 59 3.95 2.91 -2.57
CA ASP A 59 4.73 2.85 -3.81
C ASP A 59 4.54 1.48 -4.43
N VAL A 60 4.19 1.46 -5.71
CA VAL A 60 3.81 0.29 -6.49
C VAL A 60 4.71 0.20 -7.71
N SER A 61 5.11 -1.00 -8.08
CA SER A 61 5.84 -1.26 -9.32
C SER A 61 4.97 -0.96 -10.55
N GLN A 62 5.56 -0.33 -11.55
CA GLN A 62 4.96 -0.12 -12.88
C GLN A 62 5.71 -0.89 -13.95
#